data_AF-A0A7K2XBI8-F1
#
_entry.id   AF-A0A7K2XBI8-F1
#
_cell.length_a   1.000
_cell.length_b   1.000
_cell.length_c   1.000
_cell.angle_alpha   90.00
_cell.angle_beta   90.00
_cell.angle_gamma   90.00
#
_symmetry.space_group_name_H-M   'P 1'
#
loop_
_entity.id
_entity.type
_entity.pdbx_description
1 polymer ?
#
loop_
_entity_poly.entity_id
_entity_poly.type
_entity_poly.pdbx_seq_one_letter_code
_entity_poly.pdbx_strand_id
1 'polypeptide(L)'
;APPAGDAWASDLVWLRSTNGWGPPERDRSNGESGAADGRPPTLAGKTYEKGIGAHADSDVEVYLGGRCTALTADVGIDDEIDGYGEVAFSVEADGRVLWTSPPLTGASATLPVDVDVTGARHVRLRITDTNGSKSGDHGDWAAARFTCA
;
A
#
# COMPACT_ATOMS: atom_id res chain seq x y z
N ALA A 1 -1.12 -15.66 -12.23
CA ALA A 1 -1.74 -16.80 -11.52
C ALA A 1 -2.00 -16.39 -10.09
N PRO A 2 -3.01 -16.95 -9.40
CA PRO A 2 -3.24 -16.61 -8.00
C PRO A 2 -2.10 -17.14 -7.12
N PRO A 3 -1.89 -16.58 -5.91
CA PRO A 3 -0.89 -17.07 -4.96
C PRO A 3 -1.07 -18.56 -4.68
N ALA A 4 0.03 -19.28 -4.44
CA ALA A 4 0.02 -20.71 -4.09
C ALA A 4 0.18 -20.98 -2.59
N GLY A 5 0.28 -19.92 -1.80
CA GLY A 5 0.43 -19.86 -0.35
C GLY A 5 0.55 -18.38 0.03
N ASP A 6 0.87 -18.11 1.29
CA ASP A 6 1.09 -16.74 1.76
C ASP A 6 2.05 -15.97 0.85
N ALA A 7 1.72 -14.71 0.57
CA ALA A 7 2.48 -13.90 -0.36
C ALA A 7 2.57 -12.44 0.08
N TRP A 8 3.73 -11.82 -0.11
CA TRP A 8 3.88 -10.38 0.00
C TRP A 8 3.20 -9.69 -1.18
N ALA A 9 2.45 -8.62 -0.93
CA ALA A 9 1.80 -7.86 -1.98
C ALA A 9 2.83 -7.32 -3.02
N SER A 10 4.04 -7.00 -2.56
CA SER A 10 5.16 -6.54 -3.38
C SER A 10 5.82 -7.62 -4.23
N ASP A 11 5.55 -8.92 -3.99
CA ASP A 11 6.06 -10.02 -4.80
C ASP A 11 5.03 -10.52 -5.84
N LEU A 12 3.77 -10.10 -5.71
CA LEU A 12 2.71 -10.48 -6.64
C LEU A 12 2.80 -9.70 -7.96
N VAL A 13 2.30 -10.32 -9.03
CA VAL A 13 2.05 -9.61 -10.28
C VAL A 13 0.96 -8.57 -10.05
N TRP A 14 1.28 -7.32 -10.34
CA TRP A 14 0.30 -6.23 -10.31
C TRP A 14 -0.41 -6.16 -11.65
N LEU A 15 -1.72 -6.36 -11.63
CA LEU A 15 -2.57 -6.21 -12.82
C LEU A 15 -2.82 -4.75 -13.16
N ARG A 16 -2.75 -3.89 -12.13
CA ARG A 16 -2.79 -2.45 -12.23
C ARG A 16 -1.75 -1.86 -11.29
N SER A 17 -1.10 -0.79 -11.73
CA SER A 17 -0.12 -0.04 -10.92
C SER A 17 -0.10 1.40 -11.39
N THR A 18 -0.99 2.22 -10.83
CA THR A 18 -1.00 3.67 -11.07
C THR A 18 -0.57 4.42 -9.82
N ASN A 19 0.06 5.58 -10.01
CA ASN A 19 0.56 6.44 -8.96
C ASN A 19 0.35 7.91 -9.34
N GLY A 20 0.33 8.80 -8.35
CA GLY A 20 0.31 10.25 -8.59
C GLY A 20 1.65 10.80 -9.07
N TRP A 21 2.76 10.19 -8.66
CA TRP A 21 4.13 10.60 -9.00
C TRP A 21 5.04 9.38 -9.10
N GLY A 22 5.77 9.23 -10.20
CA GLY A 22 6.58 8.03 -10.45
C GLY A 22 5.77 6.72 -10.51
N PRO A 23 6.44 5.56 -10.52
CA PRO A 23 5.80 4.26 -10.33
C PRO A 23 5.63 3.93 -8.84
N PRO A 24 4.62 3.14 -8.44
CA PRO A 24 4.63 2.51 -7.13
C PRO A 24 5.83 1.56 -7.04
N GLU A 25 6.48 1.52 -5.89
CA GLU A 25 7.71 0.76 -5.69
C GLU A 25 7.50 -0.52 -4.89
N ARG A 26 8.37 -1.49 -5.14
CA ARG A 26 8.38 -2.78 -4.43
C ARG A 26 9.49 -2.75 -3.41
N ASP A 27 9.13 -3.00 -2.16
CA ASP A 27 10.02 -3.06 -1.00
C ASP A 27 10.85 -1.78 -0.81
N ARG A 28 10.27 -0.66 -1.25
CA ARG A 28 10.83 0.68 -1.20
C ARG A 28 9.71 1.71 -1.03
N SER A 29 10.05 2.85 -0.44
CA SER A 29 9.26 4.08 -0.42
C SER A 29 9.07 4.62 -1.85
N ASN A 30 8.30 5.70 -2.00
CA ASN A 30 8.12 6.36 -3.29
C ASN A 30 9.32 7.26 -3.62
N GLY A 31 10.29 6.77 -4.40
CA GLY A 31 11.58 7.42 -4.64
C GLY A 31 11.63 8.64 -5.55
N GLU A 32 10.48 9.26 -5.85
CA GLU A 32 10.24 10.31 -6.85
C GLU A 32 9.80 9.80 -8.23
N SER A 33 10.62 9.96 -9.27
CA SER A 33 10.18 9.83 -10.68
C SER A 33 10.78 8.63 -11.40
N GLY A 34 11.86 8.08 -10.88
CA GLY A 34 12.51 6.88 -11.38
C GLY A 34 11.81 5.62 -10.90
N ALA A 35 12.35 4.47 -11.27
CA ALA A 35 11.95 3.20 -10.70
C ALA A 35 13.08 2.71 -9.80
N ALA A 36 12.74 2.17 -8.63
CA ALA A 36 13.70 1.68 -7.65
C ALA A 36 14.67 2.76 -7.13
N ASP A 37 14.24 4.03 -7.13
CA ASP A 37 14.95 5.17 -6.53
C ASP A 37 14.52 5.41 -5.07
N GLY A 38 13.49 4.71 -4.58
CA GLY A 38 13.05 4.74 -3.20
C GLY A 38 14.02 4.08 -2.23
N ARG A 39 13.85 4.44 -0.96
CA ARG A 39 14.58 3.89 0.19
C ARG A 39 13.81 2.73 0.80
N PRO A 40 14.38 1.93 1.71
CA PRO A 40 13.57 0.97 2.47
C PRO A 40 12.39 1.68 3.15
N PRO A 41 11.16 1.14 3.11
CA PRO A 41 9.98 1.78 3.71
C PRO A 41 10.19 2.04 5.20
N THR A 42 9.80 3.21 5.65
CA THR A 42 9.96 3.65 7.04
C THR A 42 8.70 4.32 7.57
N LEU A 43 8.14 3.78 8.65
CA LEU A 43 6.96 4.36 9.30
C LEU A 43 7.23 4.58 10.79
N ALA A 44 7.11 5.83 11.25
CA ALA A 44 7.28 6.22 12.65
C ALA A 44 8.61 5.70 13.26
N GLY A 45 9.68 5.75 12.47
CA GLY A 45 11.03 5.32 12.83
C GLY A 45 11.29 3.81 12.71
N LYS A 46 10.32 3.01 12.27
CA LYS A 46 10.50 1.57 12.03
C LYS A 46 10.73 1.31 10.54
N THR A 47 11.84 0.64 10.23
CA THR A 47 12.16 0.18 8.87
C THR A 47 11.54 -1.18 8.57
N TYR A 48 11.08 -1.35 7.34
CA TYR A 48 10.47 -2.58 6.84
C TYR A 48 11.26 -3.15 5.65
N GLU A 49 11.38 -4.48 5.59
CA GLU A 49 12.05 -5.16 4.46
C GLU A 49 11.12 -5.39 3.27
N LYS A 50 9.80 -5.44 3.53
CA LYS A 50 8.78 -5.73 2.52
C LYS A 50 7.71 -4.65 2.56
N GLY A 51 7.19 -4.27 1.42
CA GLY A 51 6.09 -3.30 1.34
C GLY A 51 5.91 -2.70 -0.05
N ILE A 52 4.95 -1.80 -0.16
CA ILE A 52 4.70 -1.02 -1.38
C ILE A 52 4.70 0.45 -1.00
N GLY A 53 5.68 1.21 -1.49
CA GLY A 53 5.67 2.68 -1.40
C GLY A 53 5.03 3.28 -2.63
N ALA A 54 4.19 4.29 -2.44
CA ALA A 54 3.42 4.90 -3.51
C ALA A 54 3.10 6.36 -3.20
N HIS A 55 2.77 7.12 -4.24
CA HIS A 55 2.33 8.50 -4.14
C HIS A 55 0.84 8.62 -4.45
N ALA A 56 0.06 9.29 -3.61
CA ALA A 56 -1.36 9.49 -3.86
C ALA A 56 -1.64 10.36 -5.12
N ASP A 57 -2.65 10.10 -5.95
CA ASP A 57 -3.57 8.96 -5.86
C ASP A 57 -2.94 7.72 -6.49
N SER A 58 -2.95 6.61 -5.75
CA SER A 58 -2.38 5.33 -6.21
C SER A 58 -3.40 4.21 -6.20
N ASP A 59 -3.13 3.20 -7.03
CA ASP A 59 -3.98 2.02 -7.18
C ASP A 59 -3.16 0.84 -7.71
N VAL A 60 -2.92 -0.11 -6.82
CA VAL A 60 -2.25 -1.38 -7.10
C VAL A 60 -3.26 -2.51 -7.00
N GLU A 61 -3.48 -3.22 -8.10
CA GLU A 61 -4.41 -4.36 -8.16
C GLU A 61 -3.66 -5.69 -8.27
N VAL A 62 -4.05 -6.66 -7.43
CA VAL A 62 -3.53 -8.03 -7.45
C VAL A 62 -4.66 -9.04 -7.65
N TYR A 63 -4.34 -10.15 -8.32
CA TYR A 63 -5.26 -11.28 -8.49
C TYR A 63 -5.00 -12.36 -7.46
N LEU A 64 -5.94 -12.55 -6.53
CA LEU A 64 -5.90 -13.56 -5.47
C LEU A 64 -6.64 -14.85 -5.86
N GLY A 65 -7.58 -14.77 -6.82
CA GLY A 65 -8.32 -15.92 -7.32
C GLY A 65 -9.16 -16.67 -6.27
N GLY A 66 -9.55 -16.01 -5.18
CA GLY A 66 -10.33 -16.61 -4.09
C GLY A 66 -9.53 -17.51 -3.15
N ARG A 67 -8.19 -17.48 -3.21
CA ARG A 67 -7.32 -18.37 -2.44
C ARG A 67 -6.85 -17.81 -1.09
N CYS A 68 -7.10 -16.53 -0.85
CA CYS A 68 -6.61 -15.83 0.33
C CYS A 68 -7.77 -15.50 1.28
N THR A 69 -7.47 -15.39 2.57
CA THR A 69 -8.45 -15.12 3.62
C THR A 69 -8.18 -13.80 4.36
N ALA A 70 -6.94 -13.33 4.40
CA ALA A 70 -6.59 -12.10 5.08
C ALA A 70 -5.56 -11.28 4.30
N LEU A 71 -5.66 -9.97 4.44
CA LEU A 71 -4.61 -9.00 4.15
C LEU A 71 -4.20 -8.32 5.47
N THR A 72 -2.92 -8.38 5.80
CA THR A 72 -2.34 -7.62 6.90
C THR A 72 -1.29 -6.64 6.38
N ALA A 73 -1.20 -5.45 6.95
CA ALA A 73 -0.16 -4.46 6.66
C ALA A 73 -0.01 -3.47 7.82
N ASP A 74 1.03 -2.68 7.77
CA ASP A 74 1.16 -1.41 8.51
C ASP A 74 1.08 -0.29 7.47
N VAL A 75 0.26 0.74 7.70
CA VAL A 75 0.14 1.88 6.76
C VAL A 75 0.45 3.21 7.43
N GLY A 76 0.96 4.15 6.63
CA GLY A 76 1.26 5.51 7.04
C GLY A 76 1.97 6.27 5.94
N ILE A 77 2.23 7.55 6.19
CA ILE A 77 3.13 8.36 5.37
C ILE A 77 4.57 7.93 5.66
N ASP A 78 5.38 7.71 4.62
CA ASP A 78 6.79 7.31 4.78
C ASP A 78 7.60 8.42 5.46
N ASP A 79 8.54 8.06 6.34
CA ASP A 79 9.36 9.02 7.09
C ASP A 79 10.31 9.85 6.18
N GLU A 80 10.58 9.43 4.94
CA GLU A 80 11.50 10.09 4.01
C GLU A 80 11.09 11.51 3.61
N ILE A 81 9.80 11.82 3.72
CA ILE A 81 9.22 13.11 3.33
C ILE A 81 9.25 14.13 4.47
N ASP A 82 9.84 13.82 5.62
CA ASP A 82 10.03 14.75 6.76
C ASP A 82 8.70 15.35 7.30
N GLY A 83 7.61 14.58 7.31
CA GLY A 83 6.36 14.92 8.02
C GLY A 83 5.28 15.66 7.22
N TYR A 84 5.50 15.95 5.94
CA TYR A 84 4.49 16.40 4.96
C TYR A 84 3.41 15.32 4.65
N GLY A 85 2.56 15.60 3.67
CA GLY A 85 1.56 14.65 3.16
C GLY A 85 0.33 14.48 4.03
N GLU A 86 -0.79 14.19 3.37
CA GLU A 86 -2.01 13.73 4.02
C GLU A 86 -2.79 12.81 3.08
N VAL A 87 -2.92 11.54 3.47
CA VAL A 87 -3.54 10.52 2.64
C VAL A 87 -4.51 9.66 3.44
N ALA A 88 -5.43 9.01 2.73
CA ALA A 88 -6.19 7.88 3.25
C ALA A 88 -5.88 6.62 2.45
N PHE A 89 -5.86 5.49 3.15
CA PHE A 89 -5.65 4.17 2.59
C PHE A 89 -7.00 3.44 2.47
N SER A 90 -7.15 2.62 1.45
CA SER A 90 -8.31 1.72 1.35
C SER A 90 -7.97 0.40 0.70
N VAL A 91 -8.69 -0.64 1.16
CA VAL A 91 -8.67 -1.98 0.58
C VAL A 91 -10.02 -2.19 -0.11
N GLU A 92 -9.98 -2.44 -1.41
CA GLU A 92 -11.17 -2.81 -2.19
C GLU A 92 -11.03 -4.24 -2.70
N ALA A 93 -12.10 -5.03 -2.64
CA ALA A 93 -12.18 -6.37 -3.20
C ALA A 93 -13.35 -6.49 -4.17
N ASP A 94 -13.07 -6.94 -5.39
CA ASP A 94 -14.07 -7.17 -6.45
C ASP A 94 -15.10 -6.02 -6.61
N GLY A 95 -14.60 -4.78 -6.52
CA GLY A 95 -15.39 -3.55 -6.67
C GLY A 95 -16.10 -3.05 -5.40
N ARG A 96 -15.84 -3.64 -4.22
CA ARG A 96 -16.37 -3.18 -2.93
C ARG A 96 -15.25 -2.72 -2.01
N VAL A 97 -15.43 -1.58 -1.36
CA VAL A 97 -14.55 -1.13 -0.28
C VAL A 97 -14.78 -2.03 0.93
N LEU A 98 -13.73 -2.68 1.41
CA LEU A 98 -13.75 -3.51 2.61
C LEU A 98 -13.28 -2.73 3.85
N TRP A 99 -12.35 -1.81 3.64
CA TRP A 99 -11.74 -1.01 4.69
C TRP A 99 -11.22 0.32 4.16
N THR A 100 -11.29 1.36 4.98
CA THR A 100 -10.73 2.69 4.73
C THR A 100 -10.15 3.24 6.04
N SER A 101 -8.96 3.83 5.99
CA SER A 101 -8.37 4.54 7.13
C SER A 101 -9.03 5.91 7.36
N PRO A 102 -8.91 6.51 8.56
CA PRO A 102 -8.97 7.97 8.65
C PRO A 102 -7.84 8.62 7.81
N PRO A 103 -7.89 9.92 7.52
CA PRO A 103 -6.74 10.65 7.00
C PRO A 103 -5.53 10.49 7.92
N LEU A 104 -4.37 10.20 7.34
CA LEU A 104 -3.09 10.06 8.01
C LEU A 104 -2.12 11.10 7.45
N THR A 105 -1.42 11.77 8.37
CA THR A 105 -0.35 12.72 8.09
C THR A 105 1.00 12.12 8.47
N GLY A 106 2.10 12.78 8.10
CA GLY A 106 3.45 12.41 8.57
C GLY A 106 3.66 12.48 10.10
N ALA A 107 2.71 13.02 10.87
CA ALA A 107 2.75 13.00 12.34
C ALA A 107 1.87 11.87 12.94
N SER A 108 1.13 11.14 12.11
CA SER A 108 0.24 10.08 12.56
C SER A 108 1.04 8.85 12.99
N ALA A 109 0.56 8.12 14.00
CA ALA A 109 1.12 6.83 14.31
C ALA A 109 0.85 5.83 13.17
N THR A 110 1.75 4.87 12.98
CA THR A 110 1.55 3.73 12.09
C THR A 110 0.22 3.05 12.39
N LEU A 111 -0.60 2.84 11.37
CA LEU A 111 -1.92 2.23 11.50
C LEU A 111 -1.86 0.77 11.04
N PRO A 112 -2.07 -0.22 11.93
CA PRO A 112 -2.17 -1.61 11.52
C PRO A 112 -3.45 -1.87 10.73
N VAL A 113 -3.33 -2.73 9.73
CA VAL A 113 -4.40 -3.19 8.85
C VAL A 113 -4.56 -4.70 9.01
N ASP A 114 -5.81 -5.13 9.18
CA ASP A 114 -6.23 -6.54 9.18
C ASP A 114 -7.61 -6.62 8.52
N VAL A 115 -7.66 -7.15 7.30
CA VAL A 115 -8.87 -7.15 6.46
C VAL A 115 -9.15 -8.56 5.95
N ASP A 116 -10.37 -9.04 6.18
CA ASP A 116 -10.86 -10.29 5.61
C ASP A 116 -11.07 -10.13 4.09
N VAL A 117 -10.35 -10.93 3.30
CA VAL A 117 -10.44 -10.98 1.83
C VAL A 117 -10.94 -12.33 1.33
N THR A 118 -11.59 -13.11 2.20
CA THR A 118 -12.07 -14.46 1.89
C THR A 118 -12.97 -14.45 0.65
N GLY A 119 -12.60 -15.28 -0.33
CA GLY A 119 -13.32 -15.42 -1.60
C GLY A 119 -13.07 -14.29 -2.61
N ALA A 120 -12.31 -13.25 -2.25
CA ALA A 120 -11.97 -12.17 -3.17
C ALA A 120 -11.11 -12.67 -4.34
N ARG A 121 -11.46 -12.27 -5.56
CA ARG A 121 -10.67 -12.59 -6.75
C ARG A 121 -9.65 -11.51 -7.06
N HIS A 122 -10.04 -10.25 -6.97
CA HIS A 122 -9.17 -9.10 -7.17
C HIS A 122 -9.20 -8.22 -5.92
N VAL A 123 -8.02 -7.76 -5.50
CA VAL A 123 -7.88 -6.80 -4.42
C VAL A 123 -7.09 -5.61 -4.93
N ARG A 124 -7.58 -4.39 -4.62
CA ARG A 124 -6.91 -3.13 -4.89
C ARG A 124 -6.47 -2.50 -3.58
N LEU A 125 -5.19 -2.13 -3.53
CA LEU A 125 -4.59 -1.32 -2.48
C LEU A 125 -4.49 0.10 -2.99
N ARG A 126 -5.19 1.02 -2.35
CA ARG A 126 -5.31 2.41 -2.83
C ARG A 126 -4.87 3.41 -1.78
N ILE A 127 -4.23 4.47 -2.26
CA ILE A 127 -3.90 5.66 -1.48
C ILE A 127 -4.58 6.84 -2.16
N THR A 128 -5.29 7.67 -1.40
CA THR A 128 -5.96 8.86 -1.92
C THR A 128 -5.55 10.09 -1.12
N ASP A 129 -5.31 11.19 -1.82
CA ASP A 129 -5.15 12.53 -1.23
C ASP A 129 -6.45 12.98 -0.55
N THR A 130 -6.33 13.57 0.64
CA THR A 130 -7.49 13.98 1.44
C THR A 130 -7.61 15.49 1.65
N ASN A 131 -6.60 16.27 1.26
CA ASN A 131 -6.59 17.72 1.49
C ASN A 131 -6.34 18.57 0.22
N GLY A 132 -6.16 17.93 -0.93
CA GLY A 132 -5.95 18.58 -2.23
C GLY A 132 -4.50 19.02 -2.48
N SER A 133 -3.57 18.71 -1.56
CA SER A 133 -2.15 18.99 -1.68
C SER A 133 -1.39 17.70 -1.94
N LYS A 134 -0.87 17.55 -3.15
CA LYS A 134 -0.04 16.39 -3.54
C LYS A 134 1.39 16.42 -2.96
N SER A 135 1.75 17.42 -2.16
CA SER A 135 3.12 17.56 -1.66
C SER A 135 3.41 16.56 -0.54
N GLY A 136 4.23 15.56 -0.83
CA GLY A 136 4.69 14.59 0.16
C GLY A 136 3.69 13.48 0.47
N ASP A 137 2.73 13.21 -0.43
CA ASP A 137 1.74 12.13 -0.28
C ASP A 137 2.36 10.74 -0.54
N HIS A 138 3.58 10.51 -0.03
CA HIS A 138 4.30 9.24 -0.10
C HIS A 138 3.78 8.36 1.03
N GLY A 139 2.95 7.38 0.68
CA GLY A 139 2.38 6.45 1.63
C GLY A 139 2.85 5.02 1.38
N ASP A 140 3.04 4.28 2.47
CA ASP A 140 3.46 2.90 2.42
C ASP A 140 2.34 1.94 2.83
N TRP A 141 2.27 0.83 2.10
CA TRP A 141 1.72 -0.43 2.57
C TRP A 141 2.86 -1.32 3.07
N ALA A 142 3.38 -1.03 4.27
CA ALA A 142 4.51 -1.72 4.86
C ALA A 142 4.13 -3.11 5.38
N ALA A 143 5.02 -4.10 5.17
CA ALA A 143 4.79 -5.52 5.46
C ALA A 143 3.44 -6.07 4.91
N ALA A 144 2.94 -5.52 3.79
CA ALA A 144 1.68 -5.95 3.21
C ALA A 144 1.72 -7.41 2.75
N ARG A 145 0.92 -8.26 3.39
CA ARG A 145 0.92 -9.71 3.21
C ARG A 145 -0.48 -10.26 3.08
N PHE A 146 -0.66 -11.14 2.11
CA PHE A 146 -1.85 -11.98 1.99
C PHE A 146 -1.60 -13.35 2.62
N THR A 147 -2.55 -13.82 3.41
CA THR A 147 -2.60 -15.18 3.94
C THR A 147 -3.43 -16.04 2.99
N CYS A 148 -2.83 -17.09 2.41
CA CYS A 148 -3.46 -17.88 1.34
C CYS A 148 -3.19 -19.39 1.45
N ALA A 149 -4.07 -20.19 0.85
CA ALA A 149 -3.97 -21.64 0.76
C ALA A 149 -3.70 -22.11 -0.68
#